data_AF-A0A8J8JT72-F1
#
_entry.id   AF-A0A8J8JT72-F1
#
_cell.length_a   1.000
_cell.length_b   1.000
_cell.length_c   1.000
_cell.angle_alpha   90.00
_cell.angle_beta   90.00
_cell.angle_gamma   90.00
#
_symmetry.space_group_name_H-M   'P 1'
#
loop_
_entity.id
_entity.type
_entity.pdbx_description
1 polymer ?
#
loop_
_entity_poly.entity_id
_entity_poly.type
_entity_poly.pdbx_seq_one_letter_code
_entity_poly.pdbx_strand_id
1 'polypeptide(L)'
;MSVPTQAATSDRPRYPEIDEDMGEDPARFLSSSERYLPLARILGIRDRGLLSAYRAVELREFGGRDAILEAIDEREHELMEELR
;
A
#
# COMPACT_ATOMS: atom_id res chain seq x y z
N MET A 1 -11.13 26.64 27.81
CA MET A 1 -9.73 26.29 27.51
C MET A 1 -9.76 25.05 26.64
N SER A 2 -9.75 25.22 25.32
CA SER A 2 -9.75 24.09 24.39
C SER A 2 -8.38 23.43 24.43
N VAL A 3 -8.33 22.17 24.85
CA VAL A 3 -7.11 21.37 24.77
C VAL A 3 -6.78 21.25 23.28
N PRO A 4 -5.57 21.62 22.83
CA PRO A 4 -5.17 21.27 21.47
C PRO A 4 -5.10 19.74 21.43
N THR A 5 -6.01 19.11 20.69
CA THR A 5 -5.85 17.72 20.29
C THR A 5 -4.55 17.65 19.52
N GLN A 6 -3.46 17.21 20.17
CA GLN A 6 -2.30 16.73 19.46
C GLN A 6 -2.79 15.55 18.63
N ALA A 7 -3.05 15.78 17.34
CA ALA A 7 -3.11 14.69 16.39
C ALA A 7 -1.76 13.97 16.53
N ALA A 8 -1.80 12.70 16.96
CA ALA A 8 -0.63 11.85 17.00
C ALA A 8 -0.05 11.81 15.58
N THR A 9 0.97 12.62 15.34
CA THR A 9 1.69 12.71 14.06
C THR A 9 2.84 11.71 14.01
N SER A 10 2.96 10.83 15.02
CA SER A 10 4.02 9.83 15.16
C SER A 10 3.54 8.46 14.69
N ASP A 11 4.41 7.75 13.97
CA ASP A 11 4.43 6.28 13.76
C ASP A 11 3.77 5.67 12.51
N ARG A 12 3.40 6.44 11.48
CA ARG A 12 3.15 5.83 10.17
C ARG A 12 4.44 5.81 9.34
N PRO A 13 4.92 4.64 8.89
CA PRO A 13 6.01 4.56 7.93
C PRO A 13 5.71 5.43 6.71
N ARG A 14 6.75 6.05 6.16
CA ARG A 14 6.67 6.82 4.92
C ARG A 14 7.85 6.49 4.04
N TYR A 15 7.58 6.41 2.74
CA TYR A 15 8.54 6.10 1.70
C TYR A 15 8.47 7.17 0.61
N PRO A 16 8.96 8.40 0.88
CA PRO A 16 8.91 9.50 -0.08
C PRO A 16 9.58 9.17 -1.41
N GLU A 17 10.63 8.35 -1.41
CA GLU A 17 11.31 7.89 -2.62
C GLU A 17 10.39 7.03 -3.51
N ILE A 18 9.52 6.20 -2.92
CA ILE A 18 8.57 5.40 -3.70
C ILE A 18 7.47 6.31 -4.28
N ASP A 19 7.04 7.33 -3.54
CA ASP A 19 6.08 8.32 -4.03
C ASP A 19 6.66 9.14 -5.20
N GLU A 20 7.93 9.56 -5.09
CA GLU A 20 8.62 10.28 -6.16
C GLU A 20 8.80 9.42 -7.43
N ASP A 21 9.14 8.13 -7.27
CA ASP A 21 9.41 7.24 -8.40
C ASP A 21 8.13 6.65 -9.03
N MET A 22 7.11 6.34 -8.22
CA MET A 22 5.93 5.57 -8.63
C MET A 22 4.62 6.37 -8.53
N GLY A 23 4.67 7.60 -8.01
CA GLY A 23 3.53 8.51 -7.86
C GLY A 23 2.62 8.21 -6.66
N GLU A 24 2.99 7.27 -5.79
CA GLU A 24 2.26 6.95 -4.57
C GLU A 24 3.12 6.23 -3.51
N ASP A 25 2.96 6.59 -2.22
CA ASP A 25 3.53 5.86 -1.08
C ASP A 25 2.59 4.71 -0.62
N PRO A 26 2.99 3.43 -0.76
CA PRO A 26 2.17 2.29 -0.32
C PRO A 26 1.83 2.32 1.17
N ALA A 27 2.73 2.82 2.02
CA ALA A 27 2.53 2.84 3.47
C ALA A 27 1.33 3.71 3.86
N ARG A 28 1.00 4.73 3.06
CA ARG A 28 -0.18 5.57 3.26
C ARG A 28 -1.48 4.76 3.24
N PHE A 29 -1.57 3.78 2.34
CA PHE A 29 -2.75 2.93 2.20
C PHE A 29 -2.69 1.76 3.19
N LEU A 30 -1.54 1.10 3.29
CA LEU A 30 -1.34 -0.09 4.12
C LEU A 30 -1.49 0.18 5.63
N SER A 31 -1.21 1.42 6.07
CA SER A 31 -1.41 1.86 7.46
C SER A 31 -2.86 2.22 7.82
N SER A 32 -3.80 2.13 6.87
CA SER A 32 -5.21 2.41 7.14
C SER A 32 -5.79 1.42 8.14
N SER A 33 -6.59 1.93 9.09
CA SER A 33 -7.42 1.10 9.97
C SER A 33 -8.56 0.41 9.21
N GLU A 34 -8.90 0.92 8.02
CA GLU A 34 -9.92 0.34 7.14
C GLU A 34 -9.31 -0.80 6.32
N ARG A 35 -9.65 -2.04 6.65
CA ARG A 35 -9.09 -3.24 6.00
C ARG A 35 -9.33 -3.29 4.49
N TYR A 36 -10.42 -2.69 4.00
CA TYR A 36 -10.78 -2.71 2.58
C TYR A 36 -9.99 -1.70 1.74
N LEU A 37 -9.42 -0.66 2.35
CA LEU A 37 -8.78 0.44 1.63
C LEU A 37 -7.50 -0.01 0.90
N PRO A 38 -6.59 -0.79 1.52
CA PRO A 38 -5.49 -1.41 0.80
C PRO A 38 -5.94 -2.27 -0.39
N LEU A 39 -6.94 -3.13 -0.17
CA LEU A 39 -7.43 -4.07 -1.18
C LEU A 39 -8.01 -3.34 -2.39
N ALA A 40 -8.88 -2.36 -2.15
CA ALA A 40 -9.45 -1.53 -3.20
C ALA A 40 -8.38 -0.77 -3.97
N ARG A 41 -7.33 -0.31 -3.28
CA ARG A 41 -6.23 0.40 -3.95
C ARG A 41 -5.42 -0.54 -4.84
N ILE A 42 -5.07 -1.73 -4.35
CA ILE A 42 -4.32 -2.76 -5.06
C ILE A 42 -5.05 -3.17 -6.36
N LEU A 43 -6.36 -3.41 -6.28
CA LEU A 43 -7.21 -3.70 -7.44
C LEU A 43 -7.12 -2.62 -8.55
N GLY A 44 -6.90 -1.37 -8.16
CA GLY A 44 -6.74 -0.24 -9.09
C GLY A 44 -5.33 -0.06 -9.67
N ILE A 45 -4.34 -0.83 -9.22
CA ILE A 45 -2.95 -0.68 -9.69
C ILE A 45 -2.81 -1.27 -11.11
N ARG A 46 -2.18 -0.47 -11.99
CA ARG A 46 -1.89 -0.83 -13.38
C ARG A 46 -0.40 -1.03 -13.67
N ASP A 47 0.45 -0.71 -12.71
CA ASP A 47 1.90 -0.83 -12.83
C ASP A 47 2.42 -1.95 -11.92
N ARG A 48 3.14 -2.90 -12.50
CA ARG A 48 3.75 -4.02 -11.78
C ARG A 48 4.86 -3.56 -10.82
N GLY A 49 5.58 -2.49 -11.15
CA GLY A 49 6.56 -1.86 -10.27
C GLY A 49 5.91 -1.35 -8.98
N LEU A 50 4.74 -0.70 -9.09
CA LEU A 50 3.99 -0.25 -7.94
C LEU A 50 3.44 -1.43 -7.10
N LEU A 51 2.96 -2.51 -7.72
CA LEU A 51 2.59 -3.73 -6.98
C LEU A 51 3.77 -4.33 -6.20
N SER A 52 4.96 -4.33 -6.81
CA SER A 52 6.19 -4.79 -6.15
C SER A 52 6.54 -3.93 -4.94
N ALA A 53 6.41 -2.59 -5.06
CA ALA A 53 6.61 -1.67 -3.96
C ALA A 53 5.61 -1.92 -2.81
N TYR A 54 4.33 -2.16 -3.13
CA TYR A 54 3.31 -2.56 -2.16
C TYR A 54 3.69 -3.83 -1.39
N ARG A 55 4.16 -4.87 -2.10
CA ARG A 55 4.64 -6.12 -1.46
C ARG A 55 5.82 -5.86 -0.54
N ALA A 56 6.80 -5.09 -0.99
CA ALA A 56 7.99 -4.78 -0.20
C ALA A 56 7.65 -4.05 1.10
N VAL A 57 6.80 -3.03 1.04
CA VAL A 57 6.35 -2.27 2.21
C VAL A 57 5.50 -3.15 3.14
N GLU A 58 4.60 -3.97 2.60
CA GLU A 58 3.76 -4.88 3.39
C GLU A 58 4.59 -5.88 4.21
N LEU A 59 5.59 -6.50 3.58
CA LEU A 59 6.49 -7.44 4.24
C LEU A 59 7.35 -6.76 5.30
N ARG A 60 7.81 -5.54 5.02
CA ARG A 60 8.73 -4.82 5.89
C ARG A 60 8.06 -4.24 7.13
N GLU A 61 6.88 -3.63 6.97
CA GLU A 61 6.27 -2.80 8.03
C GLU A 61 5.03 -3.43 8.67
N PHE A 62 4.36 -4.34 7.97
CA PHE A 62 3.04 -4.84 8.37
C PHE A 62 3.00 -6.37 8.57
N GLY A 63 4.15 -7.04 8.43
CA GLY A 63 4.33 -8.45 8.74
C GLY A 63 3.79 -9.40 7.67
N GLY A 64 3.47 -8.92 6.46
CA GLY A 64 3.04 -9.78 5.37
C GLY A 64 1.65 -10.37 5.55
N ARG A 65 0.62 -9.53 5.68
CA ARG A 65 -0.77 -10.00 5.83
C ARG A 65 -1.20 -10.78 4.59
N ASP A 66 -1.61 -12.03 4.77
CA ASP A 66 -1.98 -12.95 3.68
C ASP A 66 -2.96 -12.32 2.69
N ALA A 67 -4.04 -11.69 3.17
CA ALA A 67 -5.05 -11.07 2.29
C ALA A 67 -4.49 -9.94 1.41
N ILE A 68 -3.45 -9.23 1.88
CA ILE A 68 -2.80 -8.19 1.09
C ILE A 68 -1.88 -8.82 0.04
N LEU A 69 -1.11 -9.83 0.44
CA LEU A 69 -0.20 -10.53 -0.46
C LEU A 69 -0.97 -11.27 -1.57
N GLU A 70 -2.07 -11.93 -1.22
CA GLU A 70 -2.97 -12.59 -2.17
C GLU A 70 -3.56 -11.59 -3.18
N ALA A 71 -4.06 -10.44 -2.71
CA ALA A 71 -4.57 -9.39 -3.61
C ALA A 71 -3.49 -8.84 -4.56
N ILE A 72 -2.23 -8.74 -4.10
CA ILE A 72 -1.11 -8.34 -4.95
C ILE A 72 -0.81 -9.41 -6.01
N ASP A 73 -0.78 -10.68 -5.61
CA ASP A 73 -0.52 -11.81 -6.52
C ASP A 73 -1.62 -11.94 -7.58
N GLU A 74 -2.89 -11.86 -7.18
CA GLU A 74 -4.03 -11.87 -8.08
C GLU A 74 -3.95 -10.73 -9.09
N ARG A 75 -3.69 -9.49 -8.63
CA ARG A 75 -3.61 -8.35 -9.54
C ARG A 75 -2.40 -8.42 -10.47
N GLU A 76 -1.26 -8.92 -9.98
CA GLU A 76 -0.10 -9.14 -10.85
C GLU A 76 -0.41 -10.17 -11.94
N HIS A 77 -1.11 -11.26 -11.59
CA HIS A 77 -1.55 -12.26 -12.56
C HIS A 77 -2.50 -11.67 -13.61
N GLU A 78 -3.51 -10.89 -13.19
CA GLU A 78 -4.42 -10.21 -14.10
C GLU A 78 -3.69 -9.29 -15.08
N LEU A 79 -2.71 -8.50 -14.59
CA LEU A 79 -1.88 -7.65 -15.45
C LEU A 79 -1.04 -8.44 -16.46
N MET A 80 -0.59 -9.64 -16.10
CA MET A 80 0.14 -10.50 -17.04
C MET A 80 -0.77 -11.07 -18.13
N GLU A 81 -2.00 -11.47 -17.78
CA GLU A 81 -2.97 -11.95 -18.76
C GLU A 81 -3.52 -10.81 -19.64
N GLU A 82 -3.68 -9.58 -19.12
CA GLU A 82 -4.09 -8.39 -19.88
C GLU A 82 -3.08 -8.02 -21.01
N LEU A 83 -1.81 -8.42 -20.88
CA LEU A 83 -0.75 -8.14 -21.86
C LEU A 83 -0.63 -9.17 -22.99
N ARG A 84 -1.43 -10.24 -22.94
CA ARG A 84 -1.39 -11.36 -23.89
C ARG A 84 -2.33 -11.18 -25.07
#